data_AF-F5VBH3-F1
#
_entry.id   AF-F5VBH3-F1
#
_cell.length_a   1.000
_cell.length_b   1.000
_cell.length_c   1.000
_cell.angle_alpha   90.00
_cell.angle_beta   90.00
_cell.angle_gamma   90.00
#
_symmetry.space_group_name_H-M   'P 1'
#
loop_
_entity.id
_entity.type
_entity.pdbx_description
1 polymer ?
#
loop_
_entity_poly.entity_id
_entity_poly.type
_entity_poly.pdbx_seq_one_letter_code
_entity_poly.pdbx_strand_id
1 'polypeptide(L)'
;MMSEIKKVDYIYIVDSNGTPLMPTSRLGMVRRWLKTGQAKWFGNSRNTIQFVRPVTTNTQELTLGVDAGFHLGLSVVGNNREYYVSESLRKSEKDRITSRRELRRTRRNRLRYRKARFNNRRRKDGWLAPSIQHRLDFTIKEIKRLYKFLPITNLVVEVTPFDNQKLLNPDIQGWQYQKGKMYGFKTIKDYLLARDNYRDALDGKQYPASQLRVHHLVQRKDGGSNQPDNLVLLSDINHNQSNHNNGILAKLRENRQKTLDYRGAYFMSILATRLSNYFEHYTITQGYLTANLRQKYEIKKSHLNDAFIIAGGTDTTLRTNNVYSRQKLRNNNRVLQKFYDAKYIDSRDGKKKTGKELSSGRTRRSRELNYTNLRQFRKEKVKKGRVSIRRGHYQLRPHDVVLNTRTNRIETVKGVQNSGTVIKFQTGKTCSIKSVVSLYHVNGILEKKMKNI
;
A
#
# COMPACT_ATOMS: atom_id res chain seq x y z
N MET A 1 -15.87 -28.35 -22.69
CA MET A 1 -16.63 -27.72 -21.59
C MET A 1 -15.83 -27.87 -20.31
N MET A 2 -15.28 -26.79 -19.76
CA MET A 2 -14.64 -26.86 -18.44
C MET A 2 -15.75 -27.11 -17.42
N SER A 3 -15.78 -28.30 -16.82
CA SER A 3 -16.70 -28.63 -15.72
C SER A 3 -16.62 -27.53 -14.66
N GLU A 4 -17.77 -26.95 -14.28
CA GLU A 4 -17.81 -25.99 -13.16
C GLU A 4 -17.20 -26.65 -11.92
N ILE A 5 -16.05 -26.16 -11.48
CA ILE A 5 -15.38 -26.65 -10.28
C ILE A 5 -16.38 -26.47 -9.14
N LYS A 6 -16.80 -27.58 -8.52
CA LYS A 6 -17.72 -27.57 -7.38
C LYS A 6 -17.08 -26.76 -6.25
N LYS A 7 -17.70 -25.64 -5.88
CA LYS A 7 -17.21 -24.79 -4.80
C LYS A 7 -18.08 -24.93 -3.56
N VAL A 8 -17.47 -24.82 -2.39
CA VAL A 8 -18.16 -24.95 -1.10
C VAL A 8 -18.16 -23.62 -0.36
N ASP A 9 -19.31 -23.24 0.18
CA ASP A 9 -19.44 -22.13 1.12
C ASP A 9 -19.27 -22.64 2.55
N TYR A 10 -18.45 -21.94 3.34
CA TYR A 10 -18.21 -22.25 4.74
C TYR A 10 -18.66 -21.12 5.66
N ILE A 11 -19.15 -21.49 6.83
CA ILE A 11 -19.20 -20.61 8.00
C ILE A 11 -18.13 -21.07 8.98
N TYR A 12 -17.35 -20.12 9.46
CA TYR A 12 -16.30 -20.33 10.45
C TYR A 12 -16.92 -20.42 11.85
N ILE A 13 -16.34 -21.25 12.70
CA ILE A 13 -16.89 -21.56 14.01
C ILE A 13 -15.82 -21.28 15.05
N VAL A 14 -16.26 -20.70 16.16
CA VAL A 14 -15.46 -20.47 17.36
C VAL A 14 -16.23 -21.06 18.54
N ASP A 15 -15.51 -21.67 19.48
CA ASP A 15 -16.10 -22.19 20.71
C ASP A 15 -16.58 -21.06 21.66
N SER A 16 -17.13 -21.43 22.81
CA SER A 16 -17.57 -20.47 23.84
C SER A 16 -16.43 -19.62 24.41
N ASN A 17 -15.18 -20.11 24.36
CA ASN A 17 -13.99 -19.46 24.90
C ASN A 17 -13.27 -18.55 23.89
N GLY A 18 -13.64 -18.59 22.61
CA GLY A 18 -12.96 -17.83 21.55
C GLY A 18 -11.93 -18.64 20.75
N THR A 19 -11.81 -19.95 20.98
CA THR A 19 -10.93 -20.86 20.27
C THR A 19 -11.54 -21.27 18.91
N PRO A 20 -10.79 -21.17 17.80
CA PRO A 20 -11.32 -21.54 16.49
C PRO A 20 -11.55 -23.06 16.36
N LEU A 21 -12.65 -23.42 15.71
CA LEU A 21 -13.03 -24.80 15.38
C LEU A 21 -13.11 -25.01 13.87
N MET A 22 -13.31 -26.27 13.45
CA MET A 22 -13.45 -26.59 12.03
C MET A 22 -14.63 -25.86 11.39
N PRO A 23 -14.45 -25.25 10.19
CA PRO A 23 -15.55 -24.63 9.46
C PRO A 23 -16.60 -25.65 9.03
N THR A 24 -17.86 -25.20 8.93
CA THR A 24 -18.96 -26.05 8.45
C THR A 24 -19.54 -25.52 7.15
N SER A 25 -19.88 -26.44 6.24
CA SER A 25 -20.66 -26.16 5.03
C SER A 25 -22.17 -26.39 5.22
N ARG A 26 -22.59 -26.87 6.41
CA ARG A 26 -24.00 -27.15 6.71
C ARG A 26 -24.75 -25.86 7.09
N LEU A 27 -24.96 -24.99 6.10
CA LEU A 27 -25.55 -23.64 6.31
C LEU A 27 -26.95 -23.68 6.95
N GLY A 28 -27.75 -24.72 6.68
CA GLY A 28 -29.05 -24.92 7.32
C GLY A 28 -28.95 -25.15 8.84
N MET A 29 -27.93 -25.89 9.29
CA MET A 29 -27.67 -26.09 10.72
C MET A 29 -27.25 -24.79 11.40
N VAL A 30 -26.37 -24.01 10.74
CA VAL A 30 -25.93 -22.70 11.24
C VAL A 30 -27.13 -21.77 11.44
N ARG A 31 -28.03 -21.70 10.46
CA ARG A 31 -29.26 -20.90 10.58
C ARG A 31 -30.11 -21.35 11.77
N ARG A 32 -30.25 -22.66 12.01
CA ARG A 32 -30.98 -23.18 13.18
C ARG A 32 -30.29 -22.76 14.49
N TRP A 33 -28.98 -22.93 14.61
CA TRP A 33 -28.24 -22.53 15.82
C TRP A 33 -28.35 -21.04 16.13
N LEU A 34 -28.34 -20.18 15.10
CA LEU A 34 -28.55 -18.75 15.27
C LEU A 34 -29.99 -18.43 15.69
N LYS A 35 -30.99 -19.10 15.10
CA LYS A 35 -32.41 -18.88 15.43
C LYS A 35 -32.77 -19.37 16.84
N THR A 36 -32.19 -20.48 17.28
CA THR A 36 -32.42 -21.05 18.62
C THR A 36 -31.54 -20.42 19.70
N GLY A 37 -30.67 -19.47 19.36
CA GLY A 37 -29.78 -18.81 20.32
C GLY A 37 -28.59 -19.65 20.80
N GLN A 38 -28.35 -20.83 20.21
CA GLN A 38 -27.21 -21.68 20.55
C GLN A 38 -25.87 -21.11 20.08
N ALA A 39 -25.91 -20.24 19.06
CA ALA A 39 -24.76 -19.53 18.54
C ALA A 39 -25.09 -18.05 18.31
N LYS A 40 -24.06 -17.20 18.34
CA LYS A 40 -24.14 -15.77 18.03
C LYS A 40 -23.07 -15.39 17.01
N TRP A 41 -23.20 -14.24 16.37
CA TRP A 41 -22.15 -13.71 15.51
C TRP A 41 -20.89 -13.38 16.33
N PHE A 42 -19.73 -13.78 15.85
CA PHE A 42 -18.46 -13.52 16.54
C PHE A 42 -17.99 -12.08 16.27
N GLY A 43 -18.03 -11.23 17.29
CA GLY A 43 -17.69 -9.81 17.17
C GLY A 43 -18.57 -9.10 16.12
N ASN A 44 -17.94 -8.40 15.17
CA ASN A 44 -18.63 -7.76 14.04
C ASN A 44 -18.56 -8.61 12.74
N SER A 45 -18.29 -9.91 12.86
CA SER A 45 -18.21 -10.81 11.71
C SER A 45 -19.57 -11.14 11.11
N ARG A 46 -19.59 -11.51 9.83
CA ARG A 46 -20.77 -12.04 9.12
C ARG A 46 -20.53 -13.41 8.49
N ASN A 47 -19.38 -14.00 8.77
CA ASN A 47 -18.99 -15.33 8.29
C ASN A 47 -18.47 -16.22 9.41
N THR A 48 -18.41 -15.71 10.64
CA THR A 48 -17.94 -16.44 11.83
C THR A 48 -18.99 -16.41 12.91
N ILE A 49 -19.36 -17.58 13.43
CA ILE A 49 -20.24 -17.74 14.58
C ILE A 49 -19.46 -18.22 15.80
N GLN A 50 -19.95 -17.88 16.98
CA GLN A 50 -19.46 -18.33 18.26
C GLN A 50 -20.56 -19.13 18.96
N PHE A 51 -20.24 -20.35 19.41
CA PHE A 51 -21.16 -21.10 20.25
C PHE A 51 -21.28 -20.46 21.63
N VAL A 52 -22.50 -20.45 22.18
CA VAL A 52 -22.76 -19.98 23.55
C VAL A 52 -22.56 -21.12 24.55
N ARG A 53 -22.76 -22.36 24.10
CA ARG A 53 -22.59 -23.59 24.88
C ARG A 53 -21.21 -24.22 24.64
N PRO A 54 -20.70 -25.03 25.58
CA PRO A 54 -19.52 -25.84 25.35
C PRO A 54 -19.76 -26.84 24.21
N VAL A 55 -18.71 -27.10 23.45
CA VAL A 55 -18.67 -28.01 22.31
C VAL A 55 -17.35 -28.77 22.33
N THR A 56 -17.36 -30.01 21.82
CA THR A 56 -16.15 -30.82 21.68
C THR A 56 -15.21 -30.23 20.64
N THR A 57 -13.93 -30.17 20.98
CA THR A 57 -12.88 -29.54 20.17
C THR A 57 -12.14 -30.56 19.32
N ASN A 58 -12.80 -31.12 18.31
CA ASN A 58 -12.12 -31.95 17.32
C ASN A 58 -11.73 -31.08 16.11
N THR A 59 -10.44 -30.78 15.98
CA THR A 59 -9.88 -30.03 14.86
C THR A 59 -9.06 -30.96 13.96
N GLN A 60 -8.95 -30.58 12.69
CA GLN A 60 -8.08 -31.23 11.71
C GLN A 60 -6.97 -30.26 11.36
N GLU A 61 -5.83 -30.79 10.91
CA GLU A 61 -4.70 -29.95 10.54
C GLU A 61 -5.03 -29.08 9.33
N LEU A 62 -4.75 -27.78 9.46
CA LEU A 62 -4.95 -26.80 8.41
C LEU A 62 -3.64 -26.05 8.16
N THR A 63 -3.29 -25.93 6.88
CA THR A 63 -2.11 -25.20 6.42
C THR A 63 -2.53 -23.85 5.85
N LEU A 64 -1.93 -22.77 6.36
CA LEU A 64 -2.04 -21.43 5.81
C LEU A 64 -0.87 -21.16 4.87
N GLY A 65 -1.16 -21.01 3.58
CA GLY A 65 -0.21 -20.54 2.58
C GLY A 65 -0.26 -19.02 2.41
N VAL A 66 0.92 -18.40 2.39
CA VAL A 66 1.10 -16.94 2.31
C VAL A 66 2.01 -16.57 1.14
N ASP A 67 1.44 -15.93 0.11
CA ASP A 67 2.20 -15.22 -0.91
C ASP A 67 2.43 -13.77 -0.47
N ALA A 68 3.66 -13.46 -0.04
CA ALA A 68 4.03 -12.20 0.60
C ALA A 68 4.35 -11.04 -0.39
N GLY A 69 3.78 -11.08 -1.59
CA GLY A 69 3.90 -10.06 -2.63
C GLY A 69 3.46 -8.64 -2.24
N PHE A 70 3.42 -7.73 -3.22
CA PHE A 70 2.84 -6.39 -2.98
C PHE A 70 1.35 -6.49 -2.65
N HIS A 71 0.68 -7.41 -3.34
CA HIS A 71 -0.58 -8.01 -2.94
C HIS A 71 -0.26 -9.22 -2.07
N LEU A 72 -0.97 -9.34 -0.95
CA LEU A 72 -0.79 -10.45 -0.03
C LEU A 72 -1.84 -11.51 -0.33
N GLY A 73 -1.40 -12.63 -0.93
CA GLY A 73 -2.24 -13.81 -1.13
C GLY A 73 -2.28 -14.66 0.14
N LEU A 74 -3.47 -15.10 0.54
CA LEU A 74 -3.66 -16.01 1.67
C LEU A 74 -4.64 -17.11 1.26
N SER A 75 -4.28 -18.37 1.50
CA SER A 75 -5.19 -19.51 1.35
C SER A 75 -5.03 -20.47 2.52
N VAL A 76 -6.12 -21.06 2.98
CA VAL A 76 -6.12 -22.09 4.03
C VAL A 76 -6.66 -23.39 3.45
N VAL A 77 -5.82 -24.42 3.46
CA VAL A 77 -6.09 -25.73 2.88
C VAL A 77 -5.91 -26.81 3.95
N GLY A 78 -6.75 -27.84 3.91
CA GLY A 78 -6.61 -29.05 4.72
C GLY A 78 -7.61 -30.11 4.25
N ASN A 79 -7.29 -31.39 4.47
CA ASN A 79 -8.15 -32.52 4.08
C ASN A 79 -8.64 -32.46 2.62
N ASN A 80 -7.73 -32.09 1.70
CA ASN A 80 -8.03 -31.91 0.28
C ASN A 80 -9.17 -30.90 -0.01
N ARG A 81 -9.33 -29.91 0.87
CA ARG A 81 -10.31 -28.83 0.75
C ARG A 81 -9.67 -27.48 1.06
N GLU A 82 -10.08 -26.48 0.32
CA GLU A 82 -9.80 -25.08 0.63
C GLU A 82 -10.93 -24.50 1.48
N TYR A 83 -10.59 -23.79 2.55
CA TYR A 83 -11.57 -23.21 3.49
C TYR A 83 -11.70 -21.69 3.34
N TYR A 84 -10.59 -20.99 3.08
CA TYR A 84 -10.54 -19.54 3.01
C TYR A 84 -9.54 -19.09 1.95
N VAL A 85 -9.89 -18.06 1.18
CA VAL A 85 -9.00 -17.41 0.23
C VAL A 85 -9.14 -15.91 0.32
N SER A 86 -8.02 -15.18 0.32
CA SER A 86 -8.07 -13.73 0.15
C SER A 86 -6.87 -13.12 -0.53
N GLU A 87 -7.14 -12.03 -1.24
CA GLU A 87 -6.11 -11.10 -1.69
C GLU A 87 -6.22 -9.82 -0.85
N SER A 88 -5.17 -9.53 -0.11
CA SER A 88 -5.07 -8.38 0.78
C SER A 88 -4.17 -7.30 0.18
N LEU A 89 -4.75 -6.15 -0.14
CA LEU A 89 -4.06 -5.01 -0.73
C LEU A 89 -3.89 -3.85 0.26
N ARG A 90 -2.67 -3.31 0.29
CA ARG A 90 -2.34 -2.08 1.01
C ARG A 90 -2.03 -0.95 0.05
N LYS A 91 -2.74 0.18 0.17
CA LYS A 91 -2.38 1.39 -0.57
C LYS A 91 -1.04 1.96 -0.11
N SER A 92 -0.24 2.45 -1.07
CA SER A 92 0.99 3.17 -0.76
C SER A 92 0.70 4.41 0.08
N GLU A 93 1.52 4.62 1.12
CA GLU A 93 1.44 5.82 1.98
C GLU A 93 2.61 6.78 1.79
N LYS A 94 3.52 6.48 0.84
CA LYS A 94 4.77 7.21 0.62
C LYS A 94 4.52 8.71 0.50
N ASP A 95 3.62 9.11 -0.40
CA ASP A 95 3.38 10.52 -0.69
C ASP A 95 2.88 11.27 0.53
N ARG A 96 2.00 10.65 1.32
CA ARG A 96 1.47 11.25 2.55
C ARG A 96 2.52 11.38 3.64
N ILE A 97 3.41 10.39 3.77
CA ILE A 97 4.54 10.45 4.71
C ILE A 97 5.49 11.58 4.28
N THR A 98 5.75 11.71 2.98
CA THR A 98 6.55 12.79 2.40
C THR A 98 5.92 14.15 2.64
N SER A 99 4.64 14.35 2.30
CA SER A 99 3.93 15.61 2.54
C SER A 99 3.90 15.98 4.03
N ARG A 100 3.69 15.01 4.92
CA ARG A 100 3.77 15.22 6.38
C ARG A 100 5.17 15.70 6.78
N ARG A 101 6.23 15.07 6.26
CA ARG A 101 7.62 15.46 6.55
C ARG A 101 7.89 16.88 6.07
N GLU A 102 7.44 17.22 4.87
CA GLU A 102 7.58 18.54 4.26
C GLU A 102 6.84 19.61 5.06
N LEU A 103 5.55 19.41 5.37
CA LEU A 103 4.76 20.35 6.18
C LEU A 103 5.40 20.60 7.56
N ARG A 104 5.90 19.54 8.22
CA ARG A 104 6.62 19.68 9.50
C ARG A 104 7.95 20.40 9.35
N ARG A 105 8.66 20.22 8.23
CA ARG A 105 9.89 20.97 7.93
C ARG A 105 9.57 22.44 7.71
N THR A 106 8.60 22.75 6.85
CA THR A 106 8.15 24.12 6.56
C THR A 106 7.71 24.84 7.83
N ARG A 107 6.89 24.19 8.68
CA ARG A 107 6.50 24.75 9.98
C ARG A 107 7.71 25.08 10.84
N ARG A 108 8.66 24.15 10.99
CA ARG A 108 9.87 24.38 11.79
C ARG A 108 10.75 25.50 11.22
N ASN A 109 10.91 25.57 9.90
CA ASN A 109 11.68 26.63 9.25
C ASN A 109 11.07 28.02 9.42
N ARG A 110 9.75 28.11 9.69
CA ARG A 110 9.08 29.38 10.02
C ARG A 110 9.27 29.79 11.47
N LEU A 111 9.64 28.88 12.37
CA LEU A 111 9.91 29.16 13.78
C LEU A 111 11.36 29.62 13.92
N ARG A 112 11.58 30.95 13.91
CA ARG A 112 12.91 31.57 13.96
C ARG A 112 13.71 31.21 15.24
N TYR A 113 13.02 30.95 16.35
CA TYR A 113 13.64 30.67 17.65
C TYR A 113 14.09 29.21 17.86
N ARG A 114 13.71 28.27 16.99
CA ARG A 114 13.91 26.85 17.26
C ARG A 114 15.25 26.35 16.70
N LYS A 115 16.28 26.25 17.54
CA LYS A 115 17.58 25.63 17.19
C LYS A 115 17.40 24.24 16.56
N ALA A 116 18.23 23.93 15.56
CA ALA A 116 18.18 22.64 14.86
C ALA A 116 18.73 21.52 15.76
N ARG A 117 17.88 20.54 16.10
CA ARG A 117 18.27 19.38 16.91
C ARG A 117 18.53 18.17 16.00
N PHE A 118 19.74 18.08 15.42
CA PHE A 118 20.12 16.94 14.58
C PHE A 118 20.42 15.69 15.41
N ASN A 119 21.10 15.85 16.54
CA ASN A 119 21.50 14.75 17.43
C ASN A 119 20.30 14.02 18.06
N ASN A 120 19.15 14.69 18.20
CA ASN A 120 17.91 14.08 18.70
C ASN A 120 17.23 13.14 17.68
N ARG A 121 17.83 12.90 16.50
CA ARG A 121 17.27 12.03 15.45
C ARG A 121 17.91 10.64 15.47
N ARG A 122 18.12 10.08 16.66
CA ARG A 122 18.60 8.70 16.81
C ARG A 122 17.50 7.73 16.37
N ARG A 123 17.86 6.76 15.55
CA ARG A 123 17.01 5.60 15.25
C ARG A 123 17.38 4.50 16.23
N LYS A 124 16.37 3.80 16.74
CA LYS A 124 16.59 2.62 17.58
C LYS A 124 17.21 1.51 16.74
N ASP A 125 17.86 0.57 17.40
CA ASP A 125 18.29 -0.64 16.71
C ASP A 125 17.08 -1.40 16.15
N GLY A 126 17.28 -2.06 15.01
CA GLY A 126 16.22 -2.74 14.27
C GLY A 126 15.16 -1.81 13.64
N TRP A 127 15.39 -0.49 13.59
CA TRP A 127 14.42 0.47 13.01
C TRP A 127 14.19 0.21 11.52
N LEU A 128 12.93 0.03 11.14
CA LEU A 128 12.50 0.01 9.76
C LEU A 128 11.89 1.35 9.34
N ALA A 129 12.03 1.67 8.05
CA ALA A 129 11.33 2.83 7.49
C ALA A 129 9.80 2.65 7.67
N PRO A 130 9.04 3.71 8.02
CA PRO A 130 7.62 3.57 8.36
C PRO A 130 6.75 2.89 7.29
N SER A 131 7.11 3.03 6.01
CA SER A 131 6.42 2.36 4.90
C SER A 131 6.66 0.86 4.85
N ILE A 132 7.86 0.42 5.23
CA ILE A 132 8.27 -0.98 5.31
C ILE A 132 7.67 -1.59 6.56
N GLN A 133 7.81 -0.94 7.72
CA GLN A 133 7.19 -1.36 8.98
C GLN A 133 5.69 -1.58 8.80
N HIS A 134 4.97 -0.62 8.21
CA HIS A 134 3.54 -0.77 7.99
C HIS A 134 3.18 -1.90 7.01
N ARG A 135 4.07 -2.26 6.07
CA ARG A 135 3.86 -3.43 5.20
C ARG A 135 4.02 -4.73 6.00
N LEU A 136 5.08 -4.82 6.81
CA LEU A 136 5.30 -5.93 7.73
C LEU A 136 4.13 -6.09 8.70
N ASP A 137 3.75 -5.03 9.43
CA ASP A 137 2.64 -5.04 10.38
C ASP A 137 1.32 -5.46 9.71
N PHE A 138 1.09 -5.03 8.47
CA PHE A 138 -0.10 -5.40 7.70
C PHE A 138 -0.11 -6.89 7.37
N THR A 139 1.01 -7.43 6.87
CA THR A 139 1.16 -8.86 6.58
C THR A 139 0.94 -9.71 7.83
N ILE A 140 1.65 -9.40 8.93
CA ILE A 140 1.52 -10.13 10.19
C ILE A 140 0.09 -10.05 10.72
N LYS A 141 -0.56 -8.88 10.63
CA LYS A 141 -1.94 -8.70 11.10
C LYS A 141 -2.95 -9.52 10.29
N GLU A 142 -2.77 -9.62 8.98
CA GLU A 142 -3.64 -10.43 8.13
C GLU A 142 -3.46 -11.93 8.38
N ILE A 143 -2.22 -12.39 8.60
CA ILE A 143 -1.95 -13.78 9.02
C ILE A 143 -2.62 -14.06 10.38
N LYS A 144 -2.28 -13.28 11.43
CA LYS A 144 -2.84 -13.45 12.79
C LYS A 144 -4.36 -13.33 12.85
N ARG A 145 -4.98 -12.67 11.88
CA ARG A 145 -6.44 -12.60 11.79
C ARG A 145 -7.06 -13.96 11.48
N LEU A 146 -6.45 -14.76 10.60
CA LEU A 146 -6.99 -16.07 10.22
C LEU A 146 -6.98 -17.04 11.40
N TYR A 147 -5.92 -17.00 12.23
CA TYR A 147 -5.83 -17.74 13.49
C TYR A 147 -6.97 -17.43 14.48
N LYS A 148 -7.73 -16.33 14.32
CA LYS A 148 -8.86 -16.02 15.19
C LYS A 148 -10.12 -16.83 14.90
N PHE A 149 -10.22 -17.42 13.71
CA PHE A 149 -11.46 -18.10 13.29
C PHE A 149 -11.21 -19.40 12.50
N LEU A 150 -9.95 -19.77 12.26
CA LEU A 150 -9.55 -21.04 11.67
C LEU A 150 -8.50 -21.72 12.56
N PRO A 151 -8.63 -23.04 12.81
CA PRO A 151 -7.66 -23.81 13.61
C PRO A 151 -6.43 -24.14 12.77
N ILE A 152 -5.61 -23.12 12.47
CA ILE A 152 -4.42 -23.26 11.64
C ILE A 152 -3.31 -23.90 12.47
N THR A 153 -2.77 -25.02 11.99
CA THR A 153 -1.65 -25.74 12.61
C THR A 153 -0.33 -25.38 11.95
N ASN A 154 -0.33 -25.25 10.61
CA ASN A 154 0.88 -25.04 9.82
C ASN A 154 0.85 -23.69 9.10
N LEU A 155 1.96 -22.95 9.14
CA LEU A 155 2.13 -21.69 8.41
C LEU A 155 3.25 -21.86 7.37
N VAL A 156 2.93 -21.72 6.09
CA VAL A 156 3.89 -21.75 4.99
C VAL A 156 3.93 -20.37 4.34
N VAL A 157 5.11 -19.75 4.32
CA VAL A 157 5.30 -18.40 3.77
C VAL A 157 6.27 -18.45 2.60
N GLU A 158 5.84 -17.97 1.43
CA GLU A 158 6.75 -17.75 0.32
C GLU A 158 7.58 -16.49 0.60
N VAL A 159 8.85 -16.71 0.96
CA VAL A 159 9.85 -15.67 1.09
C VAL A 159 11.16 -16.16 0.51
N THR A 160 11.75 -15.36 -0.36
CA THR A 160 13.11 -15.62 -0.87
C THR A 160 14.01 -14.49 -0.40
N PRO A 161 15.05 -14.77 0.40
CA PRO A 161 16.05 -13.77 0.73
C PRO A 161 16.77 -13.38 -0.56
N PHE A 162 16.69 -12.11 -0.91
CA PHE A 162 17.28 -11.57 -2.12
C PHE A 162 18.50 -10.71 -1.80
N ASP A 163 19.62 -10.99 -2.46
CA ASP A 163 20.86 -10.25 -2.33
C ASP A 163 21.39 -9.80 -3.69
N ASN A 164 21.21 -8.51 -3.99
CA ASN A 164 21.63 -7.91 -5.23
C ASN A 164 23.16 -7.94 -5.43
N GLN A 165 23.94 -7.81 -4.36
CA GLN A 165 25.39 -7.71 -4.48
C GLN A 165 25.99 -9.08 -4.73
N LYS A 166 25.47 -10.11 -4.05
CA LYS A 166 25.86 -11.50 -4.29
C LYS A 166 25.48 -11.99 -5.69
N LEU A 167 24.42 -11.46 -6.30
CA LEU A 167 24.08 -11.74 -7.71
C LEU A 167 25.10 -11.15 -8.70
N LEU A 168 25.70 -10.00 -8.38
CA LEU A 168 26.70 -9.36 -9.23
C LEU A 168 28.11 -9.91 -8.99
N ASN A 169 28.41 -10.28 -7.75
CA ASN A 169 29.66 -10.89 -7.34
C ASN A 169 29.37 -12.02 -6.34
N PRO A 170 29.29 -13.28 -6.79
CA PRO A 170 28.99 -14.43 -5.93
C PRO A 170 29.95 -14.60 -4.74
N ASP A 171 31.20 -14.22 -4.93
CA ASP A 171 32.30 -14.39 -3.96
C ASP A 171 32.48 -13.17 -3.03
N ILE A 172 31.46 -12.29 -2.98
CA ILE A 172 31.51 -11.09 -2.15
C ILE A 172 31.72 -11.43 -0.66
N GLN A 173 32.73 -10.82 -0.07
CA GLN A 173 33.05 -10.96 1.35
C GLN A 173 32.28 -9.94 2.20
N GLY A 174 32.05 -10.26 3.48
CA GLY A 174 31.23 -9.42 4.39
C GLY A 174 31.64 -7.94 4.45
N TRP A 175 32.94 -7.63 4.44
CA TRP A 175 33.43 -6.25 4.44
C TRP A 175 33.22 -5.53 3.11
N GLN A 176 33.18 -6.26 1.99
CA GLN A 176 32.96 -5.68 0.65
C GLN A 176 31.54 -5.14 0.48
N TYR A 177 30.56 -5.63 1.24
CA TYR A 177 29.21 -5.06 1.27
C TYR A 177 29.18 -3.57 1.67
N GLN A 178 30.19 -3.12 2.41
CA GLN A 178 30.34 -1.71 2.82
C GLN A 178 30.98 -0.84 1.72
N LYS A 179 31.57 -1.46 0.68
CA LYS A 179 32.25 -0.80 -0.45
C LYS A 179 31.39 -0.81 -1.72
N GLY A 180 30.26 -0.08 -1.68
CA GLY A 180 29.41 0.08 -2.86
C GLY A 180 30.05 0.92 -3.98
N LYS A 181 29.35 1.12 -5.11
CA LYS A 181 29.84 1.86 -6.30
C LYS A 181 30.50 3.21 -6.01
N MET A 182 30.06 3.91 -4.97
CA MET A 182 30.58 5.24 -4.59
C MET A 182 31.74 5.21 -3.59
N TYR A 183 32.24 4.03 -3.23
CA TYR A 183 33.37 3.90 -2.32
C TYR A 183 34.57 4.67 -2.86
N GLY A 184 35.26 5.42 -2.00
CA GLY A 184 36.36 6.32 -2.39
C GLY A 184 35.94 7.74 -2.78
N PHE A 185 34.65 8.03 -2.96
CA PHE A 185 34.17 9.38 -3.29
C PHE A 185 33.55 10.09 -2.07
N LYS A 186 33.90 11.38 -1.89
CA LYS A 186 33.39 12.20 -0.79
C LYS A 186 31.89 12.50 -0.90
N THR A 187 31.41 12.78 -2.11
CA THR A 187 29.99 13.03 -2.37
C THR A 187 29.48 12.30 -3.61
N ILE A 188 28.15 12.17 -3.72
CA ILE A 188 27.49 11.67 -4.93
C ILE A 188 27.90 12.50 -6.15
N LYS A 189 28.07 13.82 -5.98
CA LYS A 189 28.45 14.69 -7.09
C LYS A 189 29.87 14.38 -7.56
N ASP A 190 30.81 14.12 -6.64
CA ASP A 190 32.20 13.79 -6.99
C ASP A 190 32.26 12.47 -7.78
N TYR A 191 31.51 11.46 -7.34
CA TYR A 191 31.35 10.22 -8.11
C TYR A 191 30.81 10.47 -9.52
N LEU A 192 29.77 11.30 -9.66
CA LEU A 192 29.17 11.59 -10.96
C LEU A 192 30.12 12.40 -11.86
N LEU A 193 30.91 13.32 -11.29
CA LEU A 193 31.91 14.10 -12.03
C LEU A 193 32.98 13.20 -12.63
N ALA A 194 33.49 12.25 -11.85
CA ALA A 194 34.44 11.25 -12.33
C ALA A 194 33.80 10.31 -13.37
N ARG A 195 32.60 9.79 -13.08
CA ARG A 195 31.88 8.87 -13.98
C ARG A 195 31.57 9.49 -15.34
N ASP A 196 31.05 10.71 -15.34
CA ASP A 196 30.59 11.40 -16.55
C ASP A 196 31.68 12.30 -17.15
N ASN A 197 32.92 12.25 -16.64
CA ASN A 197 34.08 13.04 -17.08
C ASN A 197 33.78 14.56 -17.25
N TYR A 198 33.12 15.14 -16.25
CA TYR A 198 32.70 16.55 -16.22
C TYR A 198 31.76 16.97 -17.36
N ARG A 199 31.10 16.01 -18.03
CA ARG A 199 30.19 16.29 -19.15
C ARG A 199 28.74 16.42 -18.71
N ASP A 200 28.03 17.32 -19.36
CA ASP A 200 26.57 17.41 -19.27
C ASP A 200 25.92 16.28 -20.09
N ALA A 201 24.89 15.65 -19.51
CA ALA A 201 24.22 14.49 -20.10
C ALA A 201 23.33 14.79 -21.32
N LEU A 202 22.97 16.05 -21.57
CA LEU A 202 22.18 16.45 -22.75
C LEU A 202 23.07 16.85 -23.93
N ASP A 203 24.02 17.77 -23.70
CA ASP A 203 24.83 18.35 -24.78
C ASP A 203 26.22 17.71 -24.93
N GLY A 204 26.63 16.85 -23.98
CA GLY A 204 27.92 16.15 -24.00
C GLY A 204 29.14 17.03 -23.75
N LYS A 205 28.97 18.34 -23.52
CA LYS A 205 30.06 19.30 -23.33
C LYS A 205 30.60 19.24 -21.92
N GLN A 206 31.89 19.53 -21.78
CA GLN A 206 32.52 19.66 -20.47
C GLN A 206 32.22 21.03 -19.85
N TYR A 207 31.93 21.02 -18.55
CA TYR A 207 31.70 22.24 -17.78
C TYR A 207 32.47 22.19 -16.46
N PRO A 208 32.85 23.35 -15.90
CA PRO A 208 33.38 23.42 -14.54
C PRO A 208 32.41 22.81 -13.54
N ALA A 209 32.92 22.13 -12.52
CA ALA A 209 32.10 21.48 -11.49
C ALA A 209 31.11 22.45 -10.82
N SER A 210 31.42 23.74 -10.72
CA SER A 210 30.54 24.77 -10.14
C SER A 210 29.24 25.00 -10.94
N GLN A 211 29.28 24.75 -12.26
CA GLN A 211 28.17 24.93 -13.20
C GLN A 211 27.37 23.63 -13.44
N LEU A 212 27.86 22.48 -12.98
CA LEU A 212 27.15 21.20 -13.08
C LEU A 212 26.27 20.93 -11.85
N ARG A 213 25.05 20.48 -12.10
CA ARG A 213 24.01 20.14 -11.13
C ARG A 213 23.65 18.66 -11.25
N VAL A 214 23.49 18.01 -10.11
CA VAL A 214 23.00 16.63 -10.05
C VAL A 214 21.49 16.65 -10.27
N HIS A 215 21.05 15.97 -11.31
CA HIS A 215 19.65 15.85 -11.69
C HIS A 215 19.16 14.39 -11.66
N HIS A 216 17.87 14.21 -11.43
CA HIS A 216 17.20 12.91 -11.39
C HIS A 216 16.57 12.59 -12.76
N LEU A 217 17.01 11.51 -13.42
CA LEU A 217 16.39 11.03 -14.67
C LEU A 217 14.91 10.69 -14.45
N VAL A 218 14.61 9.84 -13.46
CA VAL A 218 13.25 9.68 -12.91
C VAL A 218 13.09 10.62 -11.74
N GLN A 219 12.11 11.53 -11.80
CA GLN A 219 11.87 12.46 -10.71
C GLN A 219 11.53 11.72 -9.40
N ARG A 220 11.91 12.30 -8.26
CA ARG A 220 11.61 11.72 -6.94
C ARG A 220 10.10 11.50 -6.70
N LYS A 221 9.26 12.37 -7.27
CA LYS A 221 7.79 12.25 -7.20
C LYS A 221 7.29 10.99 -7.90
N ASP A 222 7.96 10.58 -8.98
CA ASP A 222 7.62 9.43 -9.82
C ASP A 222 8.37 8.16 -9.38
N GLY A 223 9.04 8.20 -8.23
CA GLY A 223 9.70 7.03 -7.65
C GLY A 223 11.22 6.99 -7.78
N GLY A 224 11.83 7.97 -8.45
CA GLY A 224 13.27 8.01 -8.66
C GLY A 224 14.09 7.98 -7.37
N SER A 225 15.13 7.13 -7.38
CA SER A 225 16.07 6.97 -6.27
C SER A 225 17.25 7.95 -6.39
N ASN A 226 18.09 8.03 -5.36
CA ASN A 226 19.39 8.69 -5.45
C ASN A 226 20.51 7.71 -5.85
N GLN A 227 20.16 6.54 -6.42
CA GLN A 227 21.18 5.66 -6.97
C GLN A 227 21.89 6.39 -8.11
N PRO A 228 23.21 6.26 -8.24
CA PRO A 228 23.95 6.95 -9.29
C PRO A 228 23.40 6.67 -10.70
N ASP A 229 22.87 5.48 -10.94
CA ASP A 229 22.26 5.10 -12.23
C ASP A 229 20.96 5.90 -12.55
N ASN A 230 20.35 6.56 -11.56
CA ASN A 230 19.23 7.49 -11.73
C ASN A 230 19.64 8.97 -11.68
N LEU A 231 20.93 9.24 -11.61
CA LEU A 231 21.47 10.58 -11.51
C LEU A 231 22.35 10.90 -12.71
N VAL A 232 22.26 12.14 -13.16
CA VAL A 232 23.08 12.69 -14.24
C VAL A 232 23.56 14.09 -13.86
N LEU A 233 24.62 14.54 -14.51
CA LEU A 233 25.06 15.93 -14.45
C LEU A 233 24.42 16.74 -15.58
N LEU A 234 23.88 17.90 -15.23
CA LEU A 234 23.38 18.90 -16.16
C LEU A 234 24.03 20.24 -15.84
N SER A 235 24.45 20.98 -16.86
CA SER A 235 24.88 22.37 -16.76
C SER A 235 23.74 23.27 -16.28
N ASP A 236 24.07 24.45 -15.76
CA ASP A 236 23.08 25.44 -15.35
C ASP A 236 22.16 25.90 -16.51
N ILE A 237 22.61 25.77 -17.76
CA ILE A 237 21.83 26.06 -18.97
C ILE A 237 20.76 24.98 -19.18
N ASN A 238 21.17 23.70 -19.11
CA ASN A 238 20.29 22.57 -19.39
C ASN A 238 19.44 22.14 -18.19
N HIS A 239 19.81 22.55 -16.97
CA HIS A 239 19.06 22.32 -15.74
C HIS A 239 17.86 23.28 -15.60
N ASN A 240 16.95 23.24 -16.58
CA ASN A 240 15.79 24.12 -16.66
C ASN A 240 14.44 23.35 -16.67
N GLN A 241 13.35 24.07 -16.43
CA GLN A 241 12.00 23.48 -16.31
C GLN A 241 11.49 22.84 -17.61
N SER A 242 11.92 23.34 -18.76
CA SER A 242 11.54 22.82 -20.09
C SER A 242 12.08 21.40 -20.25
N ASN A 243 13.38 21.22 -19.99
CA ASN A 243 14.04 19.91 -20.04
C ASN A 243 13.51 18.94 -18.97
N HIS A 244 12.93 19.44 -17.87
CA HIS A 244 12.25 18.61 -16.88
C HIS A 244 10.88 18.07 -17.33
N ASN A 245 10.21 18.76 -18.26
CA ASN A 245 8.82 18.48 -18.63
C ASN A 245 8.68 17.90 -20.05
N ASN A 246 9.64 18.15 -20.95
CA ASN A 246 9.52 17.82 -22.37
C ASN A 246 9.96 16.38 -22.72
N GLY A 247 10.18 15.52 -21.72
CA GLY A 247 10.48 14.09 -21.93
C GLY A 247 11.90 13.75 -22.41
N ILE A 248 12.77 14.73 -22.67
CA ILE A 248 14.17 14.50 -23.10
C ILE A 248 14.94 13.64 -22.08
N LEU A 249 14.80 13.95 -20.79
CA LEU A 249 15.40 13.15 -19.71
C LEU A 249 14.76 11.75 -19.57
N ALA A 250 13.51 11.59 -20.02
CA ALA A 250 12.88 10.28 -20.05
C ALA A 250 13.45 9.41 -21.18
N LYS A 251 13.78 9.98 -22.35
CA LYS A 251 14.50 9.27 -23.42
C LYS A 251 15.91 8.85 -22.98
N LEU A 252 16.64 9.75 -22.31
CA LEU A 252 17.96 9.42 -21.73
C LEU A 252 17.91 8.30 -20.71
N ARG A 253 16.81 8.22 -19.94
CA ARG A 253 16.58 7.14 -18.98
C ARG A 253 16.46 5.79 -19.70
N GLU A 254 15.71 5.70 -20.79
CA GLU A 254 15.53 4.45 -21.55
C GLU A 254 16.87 3.85 -22.01
N ASN A 255 17.80 4.72 -22.42
CA ASN A 255 19.12 4.29 -22.88
C ASN A 255 20.08 3.91 -21.73
N ARG A 256 19.89 4.45 -20.52
CA ARG A 256 20.82 4.27 -19.39
C ARG A 256 20.34 3.31 -18.30
N GLN A 257 19.03 3.09 -18.16
CA GLN A 257 18.48 2.27 -17.07
C GLN A 257 17.88 0.97 -17.61
N LYS A 258 18.51 -0.15 -17.29
CA LYS A 258 17.85 -1.46 -17.30
C LYS A 258 17.05 -1.58 -16.00
N THR A 259 15.72 -1.53 -16.08
CA THR A 259 14.84 -1.40 -14.93
C THR A 259 14.71 -2.70 -14.14
N LEU A 260 15.56 -2.91 -13.15
CA LEU A 260 15.34 -3.93 -12.12
C LEU A 260 14.83 -3.25 -10.84
N ASP A 261 13.55 -3.45 -10.52
CA ASP A 261 12.94 -2.94 -9.29
C ASP A 261 13.05 -3.96 -8.15
N TYR A 262 14.09 -3.80 -7.34
CA TYR A 262 14.35 -4.70 -6.22
C TYR A 262 13.53 -4.41 -4.96
N ARG A 263 12.64 -3.40 -4.96
CA ARG A 263 11.90 -3.00 -3.74
C ARG A 263 11.05 -4.14 -3.17
N GLY A 264 10.48 -4.98 -4.04
CA GLY A 264 9.73 -6.18 -3.63
C GLY A 264 10.64 -7.17 -2.90
N ALA A 265 11.80 -7.45 -3.49
CA ALA A 265 12.76 -8.42 -2.99
C ALA A 265 13.38 -8.02 -1.64
N TYR A 266 13.74 -6.75 -1.45
CA TYR A 266 14.19 -6.24 -0.15
C TYR A 266 13.16 -6.43 0.97
N PHE A 267 11.88 -6.32 0.65
CA PHE A 267 10.84 -6.58 1.64
C PHE A 267 10.75 -8.08 1.99
N MET A 268 10.94 -8.97 1.02
CA MET A 268 10.96 -10.42 1.29
C MET A 268 12.09 -10.79 2.23
N SER A 269 13.29 -10.25 2.03
CA SER A 269 14.42 -10.44 2.96
C SER A 269 14.07 -9.95 4.36
N ILE A 270 13.46 -8.77 4.50
CA ILE A 270 13.03 -8.24 5.80
C ILE A 270 11.96 -9.12 6.45
N LEU A 271 11.00 -9.63 5.67
CA LEU A 271 9.97 -10.52 6.18
C LEU A 271 10.60 -11.82 6.68
N ALA A 272 11.45 -12.47 5.87
CA ALA A 272 12.15 -13.69 6.23
C ALA A 272 12.92 -13.55 7.56
N THR A 273 13.67 -12.46 7.74
CA THR A 273 14.42 -12.21 8.98
C THR A 273 13.52 -11.88 10.18
N ARG A 274 12.31 -11.38 9.96
CA ARG A 274 11.44 -10.88 11.04
C ARG A 274 10.31 -11.82 11.42
N LEU A 275 10.01 -12.85 10.64
CA LEU A 275 8.92 -13.80 10.90
C LEU A 275 9.02 -14.48 12.26
N SER A 276 10.22 -14.90 12.67
CA SER A 276 10.48 -15.55 13.97
C SER A 276 10.10 -14.69 15.18
N ASN A 277 10.06 -13.36 15.05
CA ASN A 277 9.60 -12.49 16.13
C ASN A 277 8.07 -12.56 16.36
N TYR A 278 7.32 -13.16 15.43
CA TYR A 278 5.86 -13.15 15.44
C TYR A 278 5.21 -14.52 15.45
N PHE A 279 5.91 -15.55 14.94
CA PHE A 279 5.46 -16.93 14.83
C PHE A 279 6.61 -17.86 15.23
N GLU A 280 6.32 -18.77 16.16
CA GLU A 280 7.28 -19.75 16.68
C GLU A 280 7.56 -20.86 15.66
N HIS A 281 6.51 -21.35 15.00
CA HIS A 281 6.59 -22.40 13.98
C HIS A 281 6.09 -21.88 12.64
N TYR A 282 6.95 -21.93 11.62
CA TYR A 282 6.60 -21.63 10.24
C TYR A 282 7.60 -22.28 9.28
N THR A 283 7.14 -22.57 8.07
CA THR A 283 7.95 -23.11 6.98
C THR A 283 8.11 -22.04 5.90
N ILE A 284 9.31 -21.94 5.33
CA ILE A 284 9.58 -21.06 4.19
C ILE A 284 9.53 -21.88 2.91
N THR A 285 8.93 -21.33 1.86
CA THR A 285 9.01 -21.87 0.50
C THR A 285 9.55 -20.83 -0.49
N GLN A 286 9.93 -21.28 -1.68
CA GLN A 286 10.52 -20.47 -2.74
C GLN A 286 9.59 -20.39 -3.96
N GLY A 287 9.58 -19.25 -4.65
CA GLY A 287 8.64 -19.00 -5.74
C GLY A 287 8.79 -19.92 -6.96
N TYR A 288 9.97 -20.50 -7.20
CA TYR A 288 10.15 -21.46 -8.30
C TYR A 288 9.39 -22.76 -8.04
N LEU A 289 9.30 -23.22 -6.77
CA LEU A 289 8.53 -24.40 -6.40
C LEU A 289 7.04 -24.16 -6.65
N THR A 290 6.53 -22.99 -6.23
CA THR A 290 5.16 -22.56 -6.52
C THR A 290 4.88 -22.54 -8.03
N ALA A 291 5.82 -22.02 -8.83
CA ALA A 291 5.69 -21.97 -10.28
C ALA A 291 5.64 -23.36 -10.93
N ASN A 292 6.52 -24.28 -10.51
CA ASN A 292 6.57 -25.65 -11.02
C ASN A 292 5.30 -26.43 -10.68
N LEU A 293 4.84 -26.36 -9.41
CA LEU A 293 3.60 -26.99 -8.98
C LEU A 293 2.38 -26.41 -9.72
N ARG A 294 2.36 -25.10 -9.93
CA ARG A 294 1.31 -24.44 -10.71
C ARG A 294 1.26 -24.94 -12.14
N GLN A 295 2.40 -25.13 -12.80
CA GLN A 295 2.48 -25.71 -14.14
C GLN A 295 2.01 -27.17 -14.14
N LYS A 296 2.46 -27.96 -13.16
CA LYS A 296 2.07 -29.37 -12.99
C LYS A 296 0.55 -29.55 -12.86
N TYR A 297 -0.10 -28.66 -12.11
CA TYR A 297 -1.55 -28.71 -11.86
C TYR A 297 -2.38 -27.85 -12.85
N GLU A 298 -1.75 -27.27 -13.87
CA GLU A 298 -2.40 -26.40 -14.87
C GLU A 298 -3.20 -25.22 -14.29
N ILE A 299 -2.77 -24.71 -13.12
CA ILE A 299 -3.46 -23.62 -12.43
C ILE A 299 -2.98 -22.27 -12.97
N LYS A 300 -3.88 -21.33 -13.23
CA LYS A 300 -3.50 -19.98 -13.73
C LYS A 300 -2.75 -19.18 -12.66
N LYS A 301 -1.77 -18.38 -13.08
CA LYS A 301 -1.02 -17.46 -12.20
C LYS A 301 -1.95 -16.39 -11.61
N SER A 302 -2.04 -16.35 -10.29
CA SER A 302 -2.67 -15.26 -9.52
C SER A 302 -2.18 -15.33 -8.08
N HIS A 303 -2.22 -14.20 -7.35
CA HIS A 303 -1.85 -14.18 -5.93
C HIS A 303 -2.70 -15.15 -5.07
N LEU A 304 -3.95 -15.38 -5.47
CA LEU A 304 -4.84 -16.33 -4.80
C LEU A 304 -4.41 -17.78 -5.03
N ASN A 305 -4.06 -18.11 -6.27
CA ASN A 305 -3.65 -19.45 -6.66
C ASN A 305 -2.24 -19.78 -6.16
N ASP A 306 -1.34 -18.81 -6.19
CA ASP A 306 0.00 -18.96 -5.64
C ASP A 306 -0.09 -19.26 -4.13
N ALA A 307 -0.91 -18.53 -3.37
CA ALA A 307 -1.19 -18.82 -1.96
C ALA A 307 -1.83 -20.21 -1.72
N PHE A 308 -2.70 -20.67 -2.62
CA PHE A 308 -3.29 -22.00 -2.57
C PHE A 308 -2.27 -23.12 -2.78
N ILE A 309 -1.40 -22.98 -3.78
CA ILE A 309 -0.31 -23.93 -4.02
C ILE A 309 0.63 -23.98 -2.82
N ILE A 310 0.99 -22.81 -2.26
CA ILE A 310 1.84 -22.72 -1.06
C ILE A 310 1.20 -23.43 0.14
N ALA A 311 -0.13 -23.39 0.26
CA ALA A 311 -0.87 -24.09 1.32
C ALA A 311 -0.92 -25.62 1.13
N GLY A 312 -0.38 -26.16 0.03
CA GLY A 312 -0.44 -27.58 -0.32
C GLY A 312 -1.64 -27.95 -1.20
N GLY A 313 -2.33 -26.98 -1.78
CA GLY A 313 -3.44 -27.22 -2.71
C GLY A 313 -2.98 -27.87 -4.02
N THR A 314 -3.79 -28.80 -4.51
CA THR A 314 -3.58 -29.56 -5.75
C THR A 314 -4.74 -29.33 -6.73
N ASP A 315 -4.64 -29.91 -7.93
CA ASP A 315 -5.73 -30.02 -8.90
C ASP A 315 -6.95 -30.79 -8.36
N THR A 316 -6.72 -31.76 -7.47
CA THR A 316 -7.77 -32.57 -6.83
C THR A 316 -8.41 -31.89 -5.61
N THR A 317 -7.86 -30.77 -5.13
CA THR A 317 -8.34 -30.08 -3.93
C THR A 317 -9.63 -29.30 -4.21
N LEU A 318 -10.66 -29.52 -3.39
CA LEU A 318 -11.95 -28.84 -3.53
C LEU A 318 -11.85 -27.35 -3.19
N ARG A 319 -12.23 -26.47 -4.12
CA ARG A 319 -12.12 -25.01 -3.96
C ARG A 319 -13.24 -24.41 -3.11
N THR A 320 -12.97 -23.28 -2.47
CA THR A 320 -13.97 -22.55 -1.67
C THR A 320 -14.65 -21.43 -2.46
N ASN A 321 -15.90 -21.11 -2.11
CA ASN A 321 -16.57 -19.87 -2.50
C ASN A 321 -16.20 -18.69 -1.58
N ASN A 322 -15.50 -18.94 -0.47
CA ASN A 322 -15.09 -17.92 0.49
C ASN A 322 -13.83 -17.18 0.04
N VAL A 323 -13.98 -16.45 -1.06
CA VAL A 323 -12.92 -15.69 -1.72
C VAL A 323 -13.12 -14.21 -1.42
N TYR A 324 -12.10 -13.55 -0.87
CA TYR A 324 -12.22 -12.17 -0.40
C TYR A 324 -11.15 -11.25 -0.99
N SER A 325 -11.57 -10.09 -1.47
CA SER A 325 -10.68 -8.96 -1.70
C SER A 325 -10.70 -8.05 -0.46
N ARG A 326 -9.54 -7.84 0.15
CA ARG A 326 -9.40 -7.03 1.36
C ARG A 326 -8.50 -5.86 1.09
N GLN A 327 -9.02 -4.64 1.22
CA GLN A 327 -8.26 -3.43 0.97
C GLN A 327 -8.08 -2.63 2.26
N LYS A 328 -6.82 -2.39 2.66
CA LYS A 328 -6.52 -1.47 3.76
C LYS A 328 -6.98 -0.06 3.40
N LEU A 329 -7.97 0.43 4.14
CA LEU A 329 -8.41 1.82 4.10
C LEU A 329 -7.67 2.63 5.16
N ARG A 330 -7.66 3.94 4.97
CA ARG A 330 -7.14 4.87 5.97
C ARG A 330 -8.15 4.99 7.11
N ASN A 331 -7.70 4.76 8.34
CA ASN A 331 -8.57 4.93 9.52
C ASN A 331 -8.92 6.41 9.73
N ASN A 332 -7.91 7.30 9.72
CA ASN A 332 -8.08 8.72 10.03
C ASN A 332 -7.37 9.64 9.03
N ASN A 333 -7.96 10.80 8.75
CA ASN A 333 -7.32 11.85 7.98
C ASN A 333 -6.28 12.56 8.86
N ARG A 334 -4.99 12.44 8.52
CA ARG A 334 -3.88 13.10 9.25
C ARG A 334 -3.83 14.62 9.06
N VAL A 335 -4.58 15.14 8.09
CA VAL A 335 -4.72 16.56 7.80
C VAL A 335 -6.20 16.88 7.84
N LEU A 336 -6.61 17.63 8.85
CA LEU A 336 -7.99 18.11 9.02
C LEU A 336 -8.25 19.40 8.24
N GLN A 337 -7.18 20.11 7.88
CA GLN A 337 -7.20 21.35 7.13
C GLN A 337 -7.08 21.09 5.61
N LYS A 338 -8.06 21.53 4.84
CA LYS A 338 -7.98 21.61 3.38
C LYS A 338 -7.77 23.07 2.98
N PHE A 339 -6.74 23.33 2.18
CA PHE A 339 -6.54 24.62 1.53
C PHE A 339 -7.11 24.56 0.12
N TYR A 340 -7.95 25.53 -0.21
CA TYR A 340 -8.47 25.76 -1.55
C TYR A 340 -7.81 27.02 -2.08
N ASP A 341 -7.09 26.88 -3.18
CA ASP A 341 -6.36 27.99 -3.77
C ASP A 341 -7.31 29.07 -4.32
N ALA A 342 -6.80 30.29 -4.42
CA ALA A 342 -7.51 31.36 -5.10
C ALA A 342 -7.62 31.03 -6.60
N LYS A 343 -8.71 31.47 -7.23
CA LYS A 343 -8.92 31.35 -8.68
C LYS A 343 -8.87 32.72 -9.33
N TYR A 344 -8.18 32.79 -10.46
CA TYR A 344 -7.98 33.98 -11.28
C TYR A 344 -8.41 33.70 -12.72
N ILE A 345 -8.74 34.75 -13.46
CA ILE A 345 -8.86 34.68 -14.92
C ILE A 345 -7.45 34.81 -15.52
N ASP A 346 -7.06 33.88 -16.39
CA ASP A 346 -5.80 33.97 -17.14
C ASP A 346 -5.98 34.91 -18.34
N SER A 347 -5.07 35.86 -18.52
CA SER A 347 -5.14 36.86 -19.58
C SER A 347 -5.00 36.28 -20.99
N ARG A 348 -4.41 35.10 -21.14
CA ARG A 348 -4.08 34.51 -22.45
C ARG A 348 -5.25 33.73 -23.06
N ASP A 349 -6.05 33.06 -22.22
CA ASP A 349 -7.14 32.18 -22.67
C ASP A 349 -8.49 32.49 -22.02
N GLY A 350 -8.57 33.49 -21.12
CA GLY A 350 -9.79 33.87 -20.42
C GLY A 350 -10.30 32.83 -19.42
N LYS A 351 -9.59 31.72 -19.21
CA LYS A 351 -10.06 30.60 -18.38
C LYS A 351 -9.75 30.81 -16.91
N LYS A 352 -10.59 30.21 -16.05
CA LYS A 352 -10.40 30.22 -14.59
C LYS A 352 -9.29 29.27 -14.19
N LYS A 353 -8.14 29.81 -13.80
CA LYS A 353 -6.98 29.04 -13.33
C LYS A 353 -6.70 29.28 -11.85
N THR A 354 -6.08 28.30 -11.20
CA THR A 354 -5.65 28.35 -9.81
C THR A 354 -4.38 29.19 -9.64
N GLY A 355 -4.17 29.73 -8.44
CA GLY A 355 -2.92 30.41 -8.10
C GLY A 355 -1.67 29.55 -8.32
N LYS A 356 -1.76 28.24 -8.14
CA LYS A 356 -0.71 27.27 -8.41
C LYS A 356 -0.37 27.16 -9.91
N GLU A 357 -1.36 27.19 -10.80
CA GLU A 357 -1.14 27.14 -12.25
C GLU A 357 -0.49 28.44 -12.76
N LEU A 358 -0.90 29.58 -12.21
CA LEU A 358 -0.31 30.89 -12.50
C LEU A 358 0.76 31.26 -11.47
N SER A 359 1.71 30.35 -11.19
CA SER A 359 2.77 30.58 -10.20
C SER A 359 3.94 31.39 -10.77
N SER A 360 4.75 31.98 -9.89
CA SER A 360 5.93 32.74 -10.32
C SER A 360 7.16 31.88 -10.62
N GLY A 361 7.05 30.55 -10.57
CA GLY A 361 8.18 29.62 -10.75
C GLY A 361 9.25 29.63 -9.64
N ARG A 362 9.36 30.71 -8.85
CA ARG A 362 10.37 30.88 -7.78
C ARG A 362 10.32 29.75 -6.74
N THR A 363 11.42 29.01 -6.61
CA THR A 363 11.64 27.99 -5.59
C THR A 363 12.31 28.54 -4.32
N ARG A 364 13.06 29.64 -4.44
CA ARG A 364 13.70 30.37 -3.33
C ARG A 364 13.55 31.88 -3.52
N ARG A 365 13.59 32.63 -2.42
CA ARG A 365 13.52 34.11 -2.45
C ARG A 365 14.87 34.76 -2.72
N SER A 366 15.96 34.15 -2.28
CA SER A 366 17.31 34.73 -2.18
C SER A 366 18.17 34.66 -3.43
N ARG A 367 17.66 34.14 -4.55
CA ARG A 367 18.40 34.04 -5.82
C ARG A 367 17.42 34.25 -6.95
N GLU A 368 17.77 35.12 -7.89
CA GLU A 368 17.07 35.23 -9.16
C GLU A 368 17.46 34.04 -10.03
N LEU A 369 16.44 33.36 -10.53
CA LEU A 369 16.57 32.24 -11.45
C LEU A 369 15.72 32.60 -12.66
N ASN A 370 16.25 32.34 -13.86
CA ASN A 370 15.61 32.64 -15.14
C ASN A 370 14.41 31.71 -15.39
N TYR A 371 13.33 31.89 -14.62
CA TYR A 371 12.05 31.21 -14.85
C TYR A 371 11.02 32.20 -15.40
N THR A 372 10.14 31.73 -16.28
CA THR A 372 9.00 32.52 -16.78
C THR A 372 7.98 32.74 -15.66
N ASN A 373 7.77 34.00 -15.29
CA ASN A 373 6.84 34.38 -14.22
C ASN A 373 5.39 34.40 -14.73
N LEU A 374 4.64 33.32 -14.52
CA LEU A 374 3.25 33.21 -14.98
C LEU A 374 2.25 34.07 -14.17
N ARG A 375 2.68 34.72 -13.08
CA ARG A 375 1.79 35.61 -12.30
C ARG A 375 1.36 36.83 -13.09
N GLN A 376 2.16 37.27 -14.07
CA GLN A 376 1.83 38.41 -14.93
C GLN A 376 0.52 38.21 -15.69
N PHE A 377 0.11 36.95 -15.91
CA PHE A 377 -1.13 36.63 -16.61
C PHE A 377 -2.36 36.57 -15.69
N ARG A 378 -2.25 36.91 -14.40
CA ARG A 378 -3.39 36.94 -13.48
C ARG A 378 -4.18 38.24 -13.65
N LYS A 379 -5.40 38.13 -14.18
CA LYS A 379 -6.39 39.21 -14.14
C LYS A 379 -7.22 39.13 -12.85
N GLU A 380 -8.53 39.26 -12.97
CA GLU A 380 -9.48 39.31 -11.86
C GLU A 380 -9.46 38.03 -11.00
N LYS A 381 -9.58 38.21 -9.69
CA LYS A 381 -9.65 37.11 -8.71
C LYS A 381 -11.10 36.69 -8.48
N VAL A 382 -11.56 35.72 -9.28
CA VAL A 382 -12.92 35.15 -9.21
C VAL A 382 -13.26 34.52 -7.85
N LYS A 383 -12.28 33.86 -7.19
CA LYS A 383 -12.49 33.26 -5.87
C LYS A 383 -11.30 33.49 -4.97
N LYS A 384 -11.55 33.99 -3.76
CA LYS A 384 -10.55 34.07 -2.68
C LYS A 384 -10.14 32.65 -2.27
N GLY A 385 -8.85 32.47 -2.02
CA GLY A 385 -8.35 31.23 -1.42
C GLY A 385 -8.93 31.07 -0.03
N ARG A 386 -9.28 29.85 0.35
CA ARG A 386 -9.91 29.59 1.66
C ARG A 386 -9.36 28.33 2.31
N VAL A 387 -9.44 28.31 3.63
CA VAL A 387 -9.10 27.15 4.44
C VAL A 387 -10.38 26.56 5.02
N SER A 388 -10.54 25.25 4.92
CA SER A 388 -11.61 24.51 5.60
C SER A 388 -10.97 23.55 6.59
N ILE A 389 -11.40 23.60 7.86
CA ILE A 389 -10.90 22.72 8.92
C ILE A 389 -12.03 21.80 9.36
N ARG A 390 -11.79 20.49 9.32
CA ARG A 390 -12.69 19.51 9.92
C ARG A 390 -12.55 19.58 11.45
N ARG A 391 -13.65 19.96 12.13
CA ARG A 391 -13.70 20.09 13.59
C ARG A 391 -14.27 18.86 14.33
N GLY A 392 -15.05 18.02 13.64
CA GLY A 392 -15.71 16.85 14.26
C GLY A 392 -15.58 15.55 13.47
N HIS A 393 -15.85 14.44 14.15
CA HIS A 393 -15.99 13.11 13.54
C HIS A 393 -17.45 12.80 13.26
N TYR A 394 -17.71 12.06 12.18
CA TYR A 394 -19.04 11.57 11.86
C TYR A 394 -19.12 10.09 12.22
N GLN A 395 -20.28 9.65 12.69
CA GLN A 395 -20.53 8.26 13.10
C GLN A 395 -20.33 7.30 11.92
N LEU A 396 -20.96 7.59 10.78
CA LEU A 396 -20.82 6.81 9.55
C LEU A 396 -19.60 7.24 8.74
N ARG A 397 -18.92 6.25 8.16
CA ARG A 397 -17.72 6.42 7.36
C ARG A 397 -17.95 5.91 5.93
N PRO A 398 -17.17 6.39 4.95
CA PRO A 398 -17.20 5.83 3.61
C PRO A 398 -16.99 4.31 3.64
N HIS A 399 -17.82 3.62 2.87
CA HIS A 399 -17.95 2.17 2.73
C HIS A 399 -18.69 1.43 3.86
N ASP A 400 -19.12 2.10 4.92
CA ASP A 400 -19.99 1.46 5.91
C ASP A 400 -21.28 0.96 5.24
N VAL A 401 -21.76 -0.19 5.70
CA VAL A 401 -22.96 -0.85 5.17
C VAL A 401 -24.11 -0.52 6.08
N VAL A 402 -25.20 -0.03 5.49
CA VAL A 402 -26.34 0.48 6.21
C VAL A 402 -27.65 -0.01 5.60
N LEU A 403 -28.67 -0.19 6.43
CA LEU A 403 -30.05 -0.44 6.00
C LEU A 403 -30.76 0.91 5.89
N ASN A 404 -31.27 1.20 4.69
CA ASN A 404 -32.14 2.35 4.49
C ASN A 404 -33.56 1.95 4.93
N THR A 405 -34.06 2.52 6.03
CA THR A 405 -35.35 2.13 6.60
C THR A 405 -36.54 2.56 5.75
N ARG A 406 -36.35 3.54 4.84
CA ARG A 406 -37.42 4.00 3.93
C ARG A 406 -37.60 3.09 2.72
N THR A 407 -36.51 2.55 2.19
CA THR A 407 -36.55 1.72 0.97
C THR A 407 -36.37 0.23 1.26
N ASN A 408 -36.06 -0.11 2.52
CA ASN A 408 -35.70 -1.45 2.98
C ASN A 408 -34.54 -2.08 2.16
N ARG A 409 -33.62 -1.25 1.66
CA ARG A 409 -32.46 -1.69 0.86
C ARG A 409 -31.17 -1.53 1.65
N ILE A 410 -30.26 -2.47 1.46
CA ILE A 410 -28.89 -2.39 1.98
C ILE A 410 -28.07 -1.53 1.03
N GLU A 411 -27.56 -0.42 1.54
CA GLU A 411 -26.76 0.53 0.78
C GLU A 411 -25.37 0.72 1.40
N THR A 412 -24.43 1.23 0.62
CA THR A 412 -23.07 1.54 1.09
C THR A 412 -22.84 3.03 1.10
N VAL A 413 -22.24 3.52 2.19
CA VAL A 413 -21.99 4.95 2.38
C VAL A 413 -20.85 5.42 1.46
N LYS A 414 -21.04 6.56 0.80
CA LYS A 414 -19.98 7.29 0.07
C LYS A 414 -19.38 8.40 0.91
N GLY A 415 -20.22 9.09 1.66
CA GLY A 415 -19.78 10.14 2.58
C GLY A 415 -20.95 10.79 3.30
N VAL A 416 -20.60 11.64 4.26
CA VAL A 416 -21.55 12.41 5.06
C VAL A 416 -21.48 13.87 4.62
N GLN A 417 -22.65 14.49 4.48
CA GLN A 417 -22.88 15.84 3.99
C GLN A 417 -23.63 16.67 5.05
N ASN A 418 -23.75 17.98 4.80
CA ASN A 418 -24.52 18.91 5.62
C ASN A 418 -24.24 18.78 7.12
N SER A 419 -22.95 18.78 7.48
CA SER A 419 -22.48 18.70 8.87
C SER A 419 -22.94 17.47 9.65
N GLY A 420 -23.32 16.38 8.98
CA GLY A 420 -23.70 15.13 9.66
C GLY A 420 -25.13 14.68 9.42
N THR A 421 -26.00 15.54 8.87
CA THR A 421 -27.44 15.28 8.79
C THR A 421 -27.83 14.40 7.61
N VAL A 422 -27.03 14.43 6.53
CA VAL A 422 -27.32 13.73 5.27
C VAL A 422 -26.19 12.79 4.91
N ILE A 423 -26.56 11.58 4.47
CA ILE A 423 -25.64 10.58 3.95
C ILE A 423 -25.79 10.53 2.43
N LYS A 424 -24.67 10.46 1.73
CA LYS A 424 -24.63 10.13 0.30
C LYS A 424 -24.21 8.67 0.14
N PHE A 425 -24.98 7.90 -0.62
CA PHE A 425 -24.66 6.52 -0.95
C PHE A 425 -23.72 6.43 -2.16
N GLN A 426 -23.12 5.25 -2.36
CA GLN A 426 -22.28 5.00 -3.53
C GLN A 426 -23.06 5.11 -4.85
N THR A 427 -24.36 4.81 -4.82
CA THR A 427 -25.33 5.00 -5.92
C THR A 427 -25.51 6.48 -6.30
N GLY A 428 -25.04 7.42 -5.46
CA GLY A 428 -25.20 8.85 -5.67
C GLY A 428 -26.44 9.44 -5.00
N LYS A 429 -27.42 8.61 -4.64
CA LYS A 429 -28.61 9.00 -3.88
C LYS A 429 -28.24 9.51 -2.48
N THR A 430 -29.10 10.35 -1.92
CA THR A 430 -28.92 10.92 -0.59
C THR A 430 -30.08 10.56 0.32
N CYS A 431 -29.81 10.47 1.62
CA CYS A 431 -30.80 10.11 2.63
C CYS A 431 -30.48 10.78 3.96
N SER A 432 -31.50 11.05 4.76
CA SER A 432 -31.31 11.54 6.14
C SER A 432 -30.65 10.47 7.00
N ILE A 433 -29.75 10.86 7.90
CA ILE A 433 -29.11 9.93 8.82
C ILE A 433 -30.11 9.24 9.75
N LYS A 434 -31.23 9.90 10.06
CA LYS A 434 -32.30 9.34 10.91
C LYS A 434 -33.02 8.14 10.28
N SER A 435 -32.99 8.03 8.95
CA SER A 435 -33.65 6.95 8.20
C SER A 435 -32.69 5.81 7.81
N VAL A 436 -31.61 5.66 8.57
CA VAL A 436 -30.55 4.71 8.25
C VAL A 436 -30.07 4.00 9.51
N VAL A 437 -30.00 2.67 9.45
CA VAL A 437 -29.46 1.83 10.52
C VAL A 437 -28.11 1.27 10.09
N SER A 438 -27.08 1.42 10.92
CA SER A 438 -25.75 0.88 10.64
C SER A 438 -25.75 -0.64 10.80
N LEU A 439 -25.35 -1.37 9.75
CA LEU A 439 -25.27 -2.83 9.78
C LEU A 439 -23.82 -3.32 9.89
N TYR A 440 -22.85 -2.57 9.36
CA TYR A 440 -21.44 -2.92 9.45
C TYR A 440 -20.54 -1.71 9.25
N HIS A 441 -19.61 -1.53 10.19
CA HIS A 441 -18.56 -0.52 10.12
C HIS A 441 -17.26 -1.12 9.58
N VAL A 442 -16.76 -0.56 8.49
CA VAL A 442 -15.59 -1.07 7.74
C VAL A 442 -14.28 -0.94 8.54
N ASN A 443 -14.23 -0.03 9.52
CA ASN A 443 -13.14 0.10 10.50
C ASN A 443 -11.69 0.02 9.94
N GLY A 444 -11.51 0.48 8.70
CA GLY A 444 -10.20 0.57 8.05
C GLY A 444 -9.79 -0.65 7.21
N ILE A 445 -10.62 -1.67 7.04
CA ILE A 445 -10.42 -2.75 6.08
C ILE A 445 -11.71 -2.93 5.28
N LEU A 446 -11.67 -2.63 3.98
CA LEU A 446 -12.77 -2.93 3.09
C LEU A 446 -12.66 -4.37 2.62
N GLU A 447 -13.56 -5.22 3.07
CA GLU A 447 -13.65 -6.61 2.61
C GLU A 447 -14.81 -6.76 1.63
N LYS A 448 -14.58 -7.47 0.53
CA LYS A 448 -15.59 -7.82 -0.48
C LYS A 448 -15.46 -9.28 -0.83
N LYS A 449 -16.56 -10.03 -0.75
CA LYS A 449 -16.62 -11.41 -1.27
C LYS A 449 -16.59 -11.34 -2.81
N MET A 450 -15.66 -12.07 -3.42
CA MET A 450 -15.51 -12.19 -4.87
C MET A 450 -16.37 -13.37 -5.33
N LYS A 451 -17.06 -13.21 -6.47
CA LYS A 451 -17.91 -14.28 -7.01
C LYS A 451 -17.11 -15.32 -7.79
N ASN A 452 -15.97 -14.94 -8.38
CA ASN A 452 -15.13 -15.82 -9.20
C ASN A 452 -13.65 -15.74 -8.76
N ILE A 453 -12.94 -16.87 -8.86
CA ILE A 453 -11.47 -16.99 -8.90
C ILE A 453 -11.11 -17.24 -10.35
#